data_AF-A0A3C1ETR5-F1
#
_entry.id   AF-A0A3C1ETR5-F1
#
_cell.length_a   1.000
_cell.length_b   1.000
_cell.length_c   1.000
_cell.angle_alpha   90.00
_cell.angle_beta   90.00
_cell.angle_gamma   90.00
#
_symmetry.space_group_name_H-M   'P 1'
#
loop_
_entity.id
_entity.type
_entity.pdbx_description
1 polymer ?
#
loop_
_entity_poly.entity_id
_entity_poly.type
_entity_poly.pdbx_seq_one_letter_code
_entity_poly.pdbx_strand_id
1 'polypeptide(L)'
;MEVKNTVSDNSGQQLLTGTKVDSYTTILLYSFQDFLKWWYIKMPIWHLRLLNRLAIVVDDQLSLSLLAKTFFTPWHRDYTAMGFLFGIVMRLLYIPIATSIFLMIFFAYLAVILIWLILPIATITFIITSLIK
;
A
#
# COMPACT_ATOMS: atom_id res chain seq x y z
N MET A 1 27.48 -21.86 -38.39
CA MET A 1 28.94 -22.01 -38.23
C MET A 1 29.38 -20.95 -37.22
N GLU A 2 29.77 -21.35 -36.02
CA GLU A 2 30.21 -20.42 -34.97
C GLU A 2 31.66 -19.98 -35.27
N VAL A 3 31.87 -18.68 -35.43
CA VAL A 3 33.22 -18.11 -35.55
C VAL A 3 33.73 -17.82 -34.14
N LYS A 4 34.52 -18.74 -33.60
CA LYS A 4 35.14 -18.62 -32.28
C LYS A 4 36.42 -17.79 -32.40
N ASN A 5 36.31 -16.46 -32.33
CA ASN A 5 37.46 -15.57 -32.28
C ASN A 5 38.04 -15.55 -30.86
N THR A 6 38.94 -16.48 -30.55
CA THR A 6 39.77 -16.43 -29.33
C THR A 6 41.00 -15.57 -29.59
N VAL A 7 40.86 -14.25 -29.45
CA VAL A 7 42.02 -13.37 -29.32
C VAL A 7 42.31 -13.25 -27.82
N SER A 8 43.29 -14.01 -27.36
CA SER A 8 43.84 -13.90 -26.00
C SER A 8 44.97 -12.90 -26.03
N ASP A 9 44.81 -11.76 -25.37
CA ASP A 9 45.93 -10.85 -25.13
C ASP A 9 46.86 -11.45 -24.05
N ASN A 10 48.16 -11.20 -24.18
CA ASN A 10 49.22 -11.80 -23.35
C ASN A 10 49.26 -11.23 -21.91
N SER A 11 48.23 -10.46 -21.55
CA SER A 11 48.08 -9.71 -20.29
C SER A 11 47.13 -10.38 -19.29
N GLY A 12 46.55 -11.54 -19.62
CA GLY A 12 45.64 -12.28 -18.73
C GLY A 12 44.32 -11.57 -18.44
N GLN A 13 44.04 -10.44 -19.11
CA GLN A 13 42.76 -9.77 -19.02
C GLN A 13 41.79 -10.39 -20.01
N GLN A 14 40.70 -10.97 -19.49
CA GLN A 14 39.54 -11.30 -20.30
C GLN A 14 39.01 -10.00 -20.90
N LEU A 15 39.21 -9.85 -22.22
CA LEU A 15 38.49 -8.86 -23.03
C LEU A 15 37.01 -9.01 -22.66
N LEU A 16 36.42 -7.91 -22.18
CA LEU A 16 35.01 -7.82 -21.76
C LEU A 16 34.18 -8.63 -22.74
N THR A 17 33.77 -9.82 -22.30
CA THR A 17 32.99 -10.75 -23.10
C THR A 17 31.78 -9.96 -23.55
N GLY A 18 31.69 -9.71 -24.87
CA GLY A 18 30.67 -8.87 -25.46
C GLY A 18 29.35 -9.21 -24.81
N THR A 19 28.77 -8.23 -24.11
CA THR A 19 27.52 -8.38 -23.36
C THR A 19 26.56 -9.13 -24.26
N LYS A 20 26.22 -10.36 -23.88
CA LYS A 20 25.26 -11.19 -24.61
C LYS A 20 24.05 -10.28 -24.84
N VAL A 21 23.80 -9.89 -26.09
CA VAL A 21 22.67 -9.02 -26.41
C VAL A 21 21.45 -9.86 -26.07
N ASP A 22 20.83 -9.57 -24.92
CA ASP A 22 19.66 -10.30 -24.49
C ASP A 22 18.62 -10.23 -25.61
N SER A 23 18.11 -11.39 -26.01
CA SER A 23 17.07 -11.44 -27.05
C SER A 23 15.91 -10.54 -26.63
N TYR A 24 15.32 -9.81 -27.58
CA TYR A 24 14.14 -8.96 -27.32
C TYR A 24 13.02 -9.72 -26.60
N THR A 25 12.90 -11.04 -26.86
CA THR A 25 11.96 -11.93 -26.19
C THR A 25 12.24 -12.08 -24.68
N THR A 26 13.51 -12.23 -24.30
CA THR A 26 13.93 -12.32 -22.90
C THR A 26 13.66 -11.02 -22.16
N ILE A 27 13.95 -9.87 -22.79
CA ILE A 27 13.72 -8.54 -22.21
C ILE A 27 12.22 -8.34 -21.94
N LEU A 28 11.36 -8.69 -22.90
CA LEU A 28 9.91 -8.57 -22.76
C LEU A 28 9.39 -9.44 -21.61
N LEU A 29 9.81 -10.71 -21.56
CA LEU A 29 9.37 -11.64 -20.52
C LEU A 29 9.80 -11.19 -19.11
N TYR A 30 11.05 -10.72 -18.96
CA TYR A 30 11.53 -10.15 -17.70
C TYR A 30 10.74 -8.91 -17.30
N SER A 31 10.46 -8.01 -18.25
CA SER A 31 9.69 -6.79 -18.00
C SER A 31 8.27 -7.09 -17.53
N PHE A 32 7.61 -8.09 -18.13
CA PHE A 32 6.27 -8.51 -17.72
C PHE A 32 6.27 -9.12 -16.31
N GLN A 33 7.26 -9.97 -16.00
CA GLN A 33 7.40 -10.54 -14.66
C GLN A 33 7.68 -9.47 -13.59
N ASP A 34 8.58 -8.51 -13.86
CA ASP A 34 8.86 -7.45 -12.91
C ASP A 34 7.65 -6.52 -12.75
N PHE A 35 6.89 -6.25 -13.82
CA PHE A 35 5.62 -5.53 -13.72
C PHE A 35 4.62 -6.24 -12.80
N LEU A 36 4.38 -7.54 -12.99
CA LEU A 36 3.48 -8.30 -12.12
C LEU A 36 3.97 -8.32 -10.66
N LYS A 37 5.28 -8.52 -10.44
CA LYS A 37 5.88 -8.47 -9.11
C LYS A 37 5.71 -7.10 -8.47
N TRP A 38 5.89 -6.03 -9.24
CA TRP A 38 5.70 -4.68 -8.76
C TRP A 38 4.24 -4.40 -8.41
N TRP A 39 3.31 -4.77 -9.29
CA TRP A 39 1.89 -4.50 -9.13
C TRP A 39 1.24 -5.28 -7.99
N TYR A 40 1.52 -6.59 -7.88
CA TYR A 40 0.83 -7.48 -6.95
C TYR A 40 1.56 -7.67 -5.62
N ILE A 41 2.85 -7.33 -5.54
CA ILE A 41 3.64 -7.54 -4.31
C ILE A 41 4.15 -6.22 -3.78
N LYS A 42 4.96 -5.48 -4.55
CA LYS A 42 5.62 -4.26 -4.05
C LYS A 42 4.61 -3.16 -3.71
N MET A 43 3.65 -2.90 -4.60
CA MET A 43 2.66 -1.83 -4.43
C MET A 43 1.65 -2.09 -3.31
N PRO A 44 1.05 -3.29 -3.15
CA PRO A 44 0.13 -3.56 -2.05
C PRO A 44 0.81 -3.43 -0.69
N ILE A 45 2.07 -3.87 -0.55
CA ILE A 45 2.85 -3.67 0.67
C ILE A 45 3.07 -2.17 0.95
N TRP A 46 3.26 -1.35 -0.09
CA TRP A 46 3.33 0.10 0.06
C TRP A 46 1.99 0.70 0.50
N HIS A 47 0.88 0.30 -0.12
CA HIS A 47 -0.46 0.76 0.26
C HIS A 47 -0.84 0.37 1.69
N LEU A 48 -0.51 -0.84 2.15
CA LEU A 48 -0.75 -1.26 3.53
C LEU A 48 0.06 -0.43 4.52
N ARG A 49 1.31 -0.06 4.18
CA ARG A 49 2.10 0.87 5.00
C ARG A 49 1.49 2.27 5.03
N LEU A 50 0.94 2.75 3.91
CA LEU A 50 0.24 4.03 3.86
C LEU A 50 -1.05 3.99 4.68
N LEU A 51 -1.81 2.89 4.62
CA LEU A 51 -3.02 2.70 5.41
C LEU A 51 -2.72 2.75 6.91
N ASN A 52 -1.62 2.12 7.36
CA ASN A 52 -1.18 2.23 8.75
C ASN A 52 -0.85 3.68 9.14
N ARG A 53 -0.10 4.40 8.29
CA ARG A 53 0.20 5.82 8.52
C ARG A 53 -1.06 6.67 8.57
N LEU A 54 -2.03 6.39 7.70
CA LEU A 54 -3.30 7.08 7.66
C LEU A 54 -4.11 6.83 8.93
N ALA A 55 -4.16 5.58 9.40
CA ALA A 55 -4.81 5.23 10.66
C ALA A 55 -4.22 6.01 11.85
N ILE A 56 -2.90 6.14 11.92
CA ILE A 56 -2.22 6.94 12.97
C ILE A 56 -2.62 8.42 12.87
N VAL A 57 -2.61 8.99 11.67
CA VAL A 57 -2.98 10.41 11.47
C VAL A 57 -4.44 10.65 11.86
N VAL A 58 -5.35 9.76 11.49
CA VAL A 58 -6.77 9.90 11.84
C VAL A 58 -7.00 9.71 13.35
N ASP A 59 -6.30 8.76 13.99
CA ASP A 59 -6.35 8.58 15.45
C ASP A 59 -5.85 9.82 16.20
N ASP A 60 -4.79 10.46 15.71
CA ASP A 60 -4.25 11.70 16.30
C ASP A 60 -5.23 12.88 16.17
N GLN A 61 -5.85 13.05 14.99
CA GLN A 61 -6.83 14.11 14.75
C GLN A 61 -8.15 13.92 15.52
N LEU A 62 -8.60 12.67 15.68
CA LEU A 62 -9.83 12.36 16.40
C LEU A 62 -9.60 12.04 17.88
N SER A 63 -8.33 11.97 18.32
CA SER A 63 -7.94 11.61 19.68
C SER A 63 -8.59 10.31 20.19
N LEU A 64 -8.86 9.34 19.30
CA LEU A 64 -9.66 8.15 19.60
C LEU A 64 -9.03 7.30 20.71
N SER A 65 -7.74 7.00 20.60
CA SER A 65 -6.95 6.28 21.60
C SER A 65 -6.94 7.01 22.96
N LEU A 66 -6.85 8.34 22.96
CA LEU A 66 -6.87 9.15 24.18
C LEU A 66 -8.25 9.14 24.86
N LEU A 67 -9.32 9.31 24.08
CA LEU A 67 -10.70 9.30 24.55
C LEU A 67 -11.09 7.94 25.12
N ALA A 68 -10.62 6.85 24.51
CA ALA A 68 -10.82 5.50 25.03
C ALA A 68 -10.09 5.30 26.38
N LYS A 69 -8.83 5.75 26.49
CA LYS A 69 -8.06 5.63 27.74
C LYS A 69 -8.62 6.48 28.88
N THR A 70 -9.15 7.66 28.56
CA THR A 70 -9.69 8.61 29.54
C THR A 70 -11.20 8.48 29.73
N PHE A 71 -11.82 7.40 29.25
CA PHE A 71 -13.27 7.26 29.23
C PHE A 71 -13.91 7.47 30.60
N PHE A 72 -13.31 6.89 31.64
CA PHE A 72 -13.79 6.98 33.03
C PHE A 72 -13.20 8.16 33.82
N THR A 73 -12.48 9.08 33.18
CA THR A 73 -11.92 10.25 33.86
C THR A 73 -12.97 11.36 33.95
N PRO A 74 -13.22 11.97 35.12
CA PRO A 74 -14.22 13.03 35.24
C PRO A 74 -13.90 14.24 34.36
N TRP A 75 -14.94 14.94 33.91
CA TRP A 75 -14.82 16.18 33.15
C TRP A 75 -14.05 17.22 33.96
N HIS A 76 -13.06 17.88 33.36
CA HIS A 76 -12.18 18.87 34.02
C HIS A 76 -11.52 18.40 35.34
N ARG A 77 -11.44 17.09 35.58
CA ARG A 77 -11.00 16.51 36.86
C ARG A 77 -11.89 16.91 38.05
N ASP A 78 -13.15 17.25 37.78
CA ASP A 78 -14.15 17.49 38.82
C ASP A 78 -14.68 16.16 39.34
N TYR A 79 -14.17 15.71 40.49
CA TYR A 79 -14.53 14.42 41.12
C TYR A 79 -15.95 14.40 41.73
N THR A 80 -16.83 15.30 41.33
CA THR A 80 -18.23 15.29 41.71
C THR A 80 -19.02 14.30 40.83
N ALA A 81 -20.14 13.79 41.33
CA ALA A 81 -21.01 12.90 40.55
C ALA A 81 -21.44 13.55 39.20
N MET A 82 -21.64 14.87 39.20
CA MET A 82 -21.99 15.62 38.00
C MET A 82 -20.83 15.68 36.99
N GLY A 83 -19.59 15.87 37.45
CA GLY A 83 -18.40 15.86 36.60
C GLY A 83 -18.14 14.51 35.92
N PHE A 84 -18.45 13.40 36.61
CA PHE A 84 -18.43 12.07 36.00
C PHE A 84 -19.53 11.88 34.96
N LEU A 85 -20.77 12.27 35.28
CA LEU A 85 -21.91 12.16 34.36
C LEU A 85 -21.65 12.91 33.05
N PHE A 86 -21.23 14.17 33.13
CA PHE A 86 -20.90 14.95 31.93
C PHE A 86 -19.73 14.35 31.14
N GLY A 87 -18.67 13.91 31.81
CA GLY A 87 -17.52 13.28 31.15
C GLY A 87 -17.90 12.03 30.37
N ILE A 88 -18.73 11.16 30.97
CA ILE A 88 -19.22 9.94 30.32
C ILE A 88 -20.15 10.28 29.17
N VAL A 89 -21.14 11.16 29.36
CA VAL A 89 -22.11 11.53 28.31
C VAL A 89 -21.42 12.14 27.09
N MET A 90 -20.49 13.08 27.29
CA MET A 90 -19.77 13.71 26.18
C MET A 90 -18.93 12.70 25.40
N ARG A 91 -18.21 11.80 26.07
CA ARG A 91 -17.41 10.77 25.40
C ARG A 91 -18.28 9.69 24.74
N LEU A 92 -19.41 9.35 25.35
CA LEU A 92 -20.38 8.41 24.80
C LEU A 92 -20.98 8.91 23.48
N LEU A 93 -21.18 10.22 23.33
CA LEU A 93 -21.62 10.82 22.07
C LEU A 93 -20.48 10.93 21.05
N TYR A 94 -19.28 11.32 21.50
CA TYR A 94 -18.17 11.59 20.59
C TYR A 94 -17.51 10.31 20.03
N ILE A 95 -17.27 9.29 20.86
CA ILE A 95 -16.56 8.06 20.45
C ILE A 95 -17.24 7.36 19.27
N PRO A 96 -18.57 7.14 19.23
CA PRO A 96 -19.24 6.54 18.09
C PRO A 96 -19.06 7.34 16.79
N ILE A 97 -19.14 8.67 16.87
CA ILE A 97 -18.96 9.56 15.71
C ILE A 97 -17.53 9.46 15.20
N ALA A 98 -16.54 9.60 16.08
CA ALA A 98 -15.13 9.50 15.73
C ALA A 98 -14.79 8.12 15.14
N THR A 99 -15.30 7.05 15.77
CA THR A 99 -15.10 5.67 15.28
C THR A 99 -15.75 5.46 13.91
N SER A 100 -16.94 6.01 13.68
CA SER A 100 -17.62 5.94 12.38
C SER A 100 -16.82 6.64 11.28
N ILE A 101 -16.26 7.83 11.57
CA ILE A 101 -15.41 8.57 10.62
C ILE A 101 -14.14 7.77 10.33
N PHE A 102 -13.49 7.23 11.36
CA PHE A 102 -12.31 6.39 11.21
C PHE A 102 -12.57 5.18 10.31
N LEU A 103 -13.65 4.42 10.59
CA LEU A 103 -14.02 3.25 9.80
C LEU A 103 -14.36 3.63 8.36
N MET A 104 -15.10 4.72 8.14
CA MET A 104 -15.43 5.21 6.80
C MET A 104 -14.17 5.47 5.97
N ILE A 105 -13.19 6.18 6.54
CA ILE A 105 -11.93 6.48 5.86
C ILE A 105 -11.11 5.21 5.61
N PHE A 106 -11.05 4.32 6.60
CA PHE A 106 -10.36 3.04 6.49
C PHE A 106 -10.92 2.17 5.34
N PHE A 107 -12.24 2.00 5.31
CA PHE A 107 -12.91 1.21 4.26
C PHE A 107 -12.83 1.88 2.89
N ALA A 108 -12.94 3.21 2.82
CA ALA A 108 -12.76 3.95 1.57
C ALA A 108 -11.36 3.71 0.98
N TYR A 109 -10.31 3.76 1.82
CA TYR A 109 -8.95 3.50 1.35
C TYR A 109 -8.74 2.03 0.98
N LEU A 110 -9.33 1.10 1.72
CA LEU A 110 -9.29 -0.33 1.38
C LEU A 110 -9.94 -0.61 0.01
N ALA A 111 -11.07 0.04 -0.29
CA ALA A 111 -11.70 -0.04 -1.61
C ALA A 111 -10.77 0.47 -2.73
N VAL A 112 -10.01 1.55 -2.50
CA VAL A 112 -9.00 2.04 -3.46
C VAL A 112 -7.93 0.98 -3.74
N ILE A 113 -7.45 0.27 -2.71
CA ILE A 113 -6.49 -0.83 -2.88
C ILE A 113 -7.07 -1.96 -3.73
N LEU A 114 -8.34 -2.34 -3.49
CA LEU A 114 -9.00 -3.39 -4.26
C LEU A 114 -9.18 -3.00 -5.73
N ILE A 115 -9.61 -1.76 -5.99
CA ILE A 115 -9.73 -1.21 -7.35
C ILE A 115 -8.37 -1.23 -8.04
N TRP A 116 -7.31 -0.81 -7.35
CA TRP A 116 -5.94 -0.85 -7.86
C TRP A 116 -5.50 -2.28 -8.21
N LEU A 117 -5.85 -3.27 -7.39
CA LEU A 117 -5.45 -4.67 -7.65
C LEU A 117 -6.09 -5.24 -8.93
N ILE A 118 -7.32 -4.84 -9.22
CA ILE A 118 -8.11 -5.34 -10.36
C ILE A 118 -7.71 -4.66 -11.68
N LEU A 119 -7.15 -3.45 -11.62
CA LEU A 119 -6.83 -2.61 -12.78
C LEU A 119 -6.10 -3.34 -13.93
N PRO A 120 -5.01 -4.11 -13.72
CA PRO A 120 -4.29 -4.79 -14.81
C PRO A 120 -5.12 -5.88 -15.47
N ILE A 121 -5.95 -6.58 -14.69
CA ILE A 121 -6.82 -7.64 -15.21
C ILE A 121 -7.91 -6.98 -16.06
N ALA A 122 -8.51 -5.90 -15.55
CA ALA A 122 -9.52 -5.13 -16.28
C ALA A 122 -8.97 -4.60 -17.61
N THR A 123 -7.76 -4.02 -17.63
CA THR A 123 -7.17 -3.52 -18.88
C THR A 123 -6.89 -4.63 -19.89
N ILE A 124 -6.36 -5.79 -19.45
CA ILE A 124 -6.16 -6.94 -20.33
C ILE A 124 -7.48 -7.42 -20.93
N THR A 125 -8.53 -7.58 -20.10
CA THR A 125 -9.85 -8.01 -20.60
C THR A 125 -10.47 -7.00 -21.56
N PHE A 126 -10.27 -5.71 -21.32
CA PHE A 126 -10.75 -4.64 -22.20
C PHE A 126 -10.05 -4.67 -23.56
N ILE A 127 -8.72 -4.81 -23.58
CA ILE A 127 -7.93 -4.93 -24.81
C ILE A 127 -8.39 -6.15 -25.62
N ILE A 128 -8.53 -7.32 -24.98
CA ILE A 128 -8.98 -8.55 -25.66
C ILE A 128 -10.37 -8.36 -26.26
N THR A 129 -11.30 -7.80 -25.49
CA THR A 129 -12.68 -7.57 -25.97
C THR A 129 -12.72 -6.59 -27.13
N SER A 130 -11.88 -5.55 -27.10
CA SER A 130 -11.76 -4.53 -28.14
C SER A 130 -11.10 -5.04 -29.43
N LEU A 131 -10.38 -6.15 -29.40
CA LEU A 131 -9.78 -6.77 -30.58
C LEU A 131 -10.69 -7.84 -31.23
N ILE A 132 -11.59 -8.43 -30.43
CA ILE A 132 -12.53 -9.45 -30.88
C ILE A 132 -13.80 -8.83 -31.51
N LYS A 133 -14.23 -7.67 -31.02
CA LYS A 133 -15.27 -6.85 -31.65
C LYS A 133 -14.70 -5.97 -32.74
#